data_AF-A0A957KP55-F1
#
_entry.id   AF-A0A957KP55-F1
#
_cell.length_a   1.000
_cell.length_b   1.000
_cell.length_c   1.000
_cell.angle_alpha   90.00
_cell.angle_beta   90.00
_cell.angle_gamma   90.00
#
_symmetry.space_group_name_H-M   'P 1'
#
loop_
_entity.id
_entity.type
_entity.pdbx_description
1 polymer ?
#
loop_
_entity_poly.entity_id
_entity_poly.type
_entity_poly.pdbx_seq_one_letter_code
_entity_poly.pdbx_strand_id
1 'polypeptide(L)'
;RGIGMIHQHFMLVDELTVTENVALGMASSRGPVLDLDKVEARIRELSKAYGLQVDPKAPVWTLAVGERQRVEIIKALYRGAALLILDEPTAVLTPQEADDLFVTLNQMKRDGHALIFISHKLREVVALSDRISVLRGGRLVDTVPNQGVTRGMLARMMVGREVILERAHKPLESGAVRLALHGVSALSVTGQPALREVTLEIRSGEILGVAGVSGNGQRELAEVVAGLRPLTGGRVELDGSDAGTWSPGKRTDAGLAYIPEERMHDGIVQEFSVAENLVLQDYDHPPASRGIFLNFAAIAQRGRDLVRDFSIRTPSIDTSTRSLSGGNIQKLILAR
;
A
#
# COMPACT_ATOMS: atom_id res chain seq x y z
N ARG A 1 21.82 -5.50 -26.05
CA ARG A 1 20.37 -5.51 -25.72
C ARG A 1 20.28 -5.74 -24.22
N GLY A 2 19.88 -4.72 -23.45
CA GLY A 2 19.83 -4.78 -21.98
C GLY A 2 18.46 -5.16 -21.45
N ILE A 3 18.39 -5.56 -20.17
CA ILE A 3 17.16 -5.77 -19.41
C ILE A 3 17.12 -4.68 -18.34
N GLY A 4 16.00 -3.97 -18.23
CA GLY A 4 15.71 -3.02 -17.15
C GLY A 4 14.62 -3.57 -16.25
N MET A 5 14.76 -3.37 -14.94
CA MET A 5 13.73 -3.71 -13.96
C MET A 5 13.32 -2.45 -13.21
N ILE A 6 12.02 -2.25 -13.07
CA ILE A 6 11.40 -1.21 -12.26
C ILE A 6 10.70 -1.93 -11.11
N HIS A 7 11.15 -1.66 -9.90
CA HIS A 7 10.71 -2.34 -8.69
C HIS A 7 9.47 -1.67 -8.09
N GLN A 8 8.71 -2.44 -7.30
CA GLN A 8 7.57 -1.92 -6.53
C GLN A 8 7.98 -0.81 -5.53
N HIS A 9 9.18 -0.94 -4.94
CA HIS A 9 9.79 0.10 -4.12
C HIS A 9 10.84 0.85 -4.95
N PHE A 10 10.85 2.18 -4.88
CA PHE A 10 11.79 3.01 -5.65
C PHE A 10 13.24 2.72 -5.25
N MET A 11 14.12 2.57 -6.25
CA MET A 11 15.56 2.38 -6.11
C MET A 11 16.29 3.70 -6.42
N LEU A 12 15.80 4.78 -5.81
CA LEU A 12 16.33 6.13 -5.91
C LEU A 12 16.91 6.55 -4.55
N VAL A 13 18.03 7.28 -4.58
CA VAL A 13 18.60 7.92 -3.41
C VAL A 13 17.93 9.27 -3.25
N ASP A 14 17.25 9.48 -2.12
CA ASP A 14 16.38 10.63 -1.87
C ASP A 14 17.14 11.97 -1.95
N GLU A 15 18.36 12.03 -1.41
CA GLU A 15 19.16 13.27 -1.33
C GLU A 15 19.78 13.69 -2.67
N LEU A 16 19.90 12.77 -3.62
CA LEU A 16 20.50 13.03 -4.93
C LEU A 16 19.48 13.63 -5.90
N THR A 17 19.97 14.42 -6.86
CA THR A 17 19.16 14.90 -7.98
C THR A 17 18.72 13.77 -8.91
N VAL A 18 17.73 14.03 -9.75
CA VAL A 18 17.32 13.11 -10.82
C VAL A 18 18.51 12.73 -11.71
N THR A 19 19.32 13.70 -12.12
CA THR A 19 20.49 13.45 -12.99
C THR A 19 21.51 12.55 -12.30
N GLU A 20 21.82 12.80 -11.03
CA GLU A 20 22.75 11.98 -10.25
C GLU A 20 22.22 10.56 -10.05
N ASN A 21 20.94 10.40 -9.76
CA ASN A 21 20.30 9.08 -9.62
C ASN A 21 20.35 8.25 -10.91
N VAL A 22 20.17 8.89 -12.07
CA VAL A 22 20.26 8.23 -13.37
C VAL A 22 21.71 7.87 -13.70
N ALA A 23 22.66 8.76 -13.42
CA ALA A 23 24.09 8.55 -13.64
C ALA A 23 24.71 7.52 -12.67
N LEU A 24 24.07 7.28 -11.53
CA LEU A 24 24.61 6.45 -10.46
C LEU A 24 24.97 5.05 -10.95
N GLY A 25 26.22 4.66 -10.70
CA GLY A 25 26.79 3.37 -11.08
C GLY A 25 27.18 3.25 -12.55
N MET A 26 27.16 4.33 -13.33
CA MET A 26 27.58 4.33 -14.73
C MET A 26 29.02 4.85 -14.89
N ALA A 27 29.76 4.24 -15.82
CA ALA A 27 31.09 4.71 -16.17
C ALA A 27 31.00 6.09 -16.85
N SER A 28 31.86 7.02 -16.44
CA SER A 28 31.98 8.31 -17.09
C SER A 28 32.98 8.27 -18.24
N SER A 29 32.63 8.90 -19.35
CA SER A 29 33.56 9.13 -20.46
C SER A 29 34.69 10.11 -20.11
N ARG A 30 34.52 10.90 -19.03
CA ARG A 30 35.52 11.83 -18.49
C ARG A 30 36.37 11.22 -17.37
N GLY A 31 36.38 9.89 -17.22
CA GLY A 31 37.16 9.21 -16.17
C GLY A 31 36.61 9.47 -14.77
N PRO A 32 37.35 10.13 -13.85
CA PRO A 32 36.90 10.36 -12.47
C PRO A 32 35.80 11.43 -12.35
N VAL A 33 35.59 12.27 -13.37
CA VAL A 33 34.58 13.34 -13.36
C VAL A 33 33.27 12.83 -13.92
N LEU A 34 32.13 13.12 -13.28
CA LEU A 34 30.82 12.71 -13.74
C LEU A 34 30.37 13.46 -15.02
N ASP A 35 29.68 12.76 -15.92
CA ASP A 35 29.12 13.29 -17.17
C ASP A 35 27.70 13.88 -16.98
N LEU A 36 27.47 14.63 -15.91
CA LEU A 36 26.12 15.10 -15.54
C LEU A 36 25.43 15.91 -16.64
N ASP A 37 26.17 16.77 -17.36
CA ASP A 37 25.60 17.57 -18.47
C ASP A 37 25.04 16.67 -19.59
N LYS A 38 25.72 15.56 -19.91
CA LYS A 38 25.30 14.62 -20.96
C LYS A 38 24.10 13.81 -20.49
N VAL A 39 24.12 13.39 -19.23
CA VAL A 39 23.02 12.65 -18.60
C VAL A 39 21.78 13.55 -18.58
N GLU A 40 21.90 14.80 -18.15
CA GLU A 40 20.82 15.78 -18.14
C GLU A 40 20.24 15.99 -19.54
N ALA A 41 21.08 16.19 -20.56
CA ALA A 41 20.62 16.38 -21.94
C ALA A 41 19.82 15.18 -22.44
N ARG A 42 20.29 13.96 -22.15
CA ARG A 42 19.61 12.73 -22.56
C ARG A 42 18.33 12.48 -21.76
N ILE A 43 18.29 12.83 -20.47
CA ILE A 43 17.06 12.80 -19.67
C ILE A 43 16.00 13.68 -20.34
N ARG A 44 16.34 14.93 -20.70
CA ARG A 44 15.41 15.84 -21.37
C ARG A 44 14.88 15.29 -22.69
N GLU A 45 15.75 14.62 -23.46
CA GLU A 45 15.36 13.95 -24.70
C GLU A 45 14.36 12.81 -24.44
N LEU A 46 14.64 11.92 -23.49
CA LEU A 46 13.76 10.80 -23.13
C LEU A 46 12.43 11.30 -22.54
N SER A 47 12.48 12.31 -21.66
CA SER A 47 11.29 12.96 -21.10
C SER A 47 10.37 13.51 -22.19
N LYS A 48 10.95 14.14 -23.23
CA LYS A 48 10.16 14.66 -24.36
C LYS A 48 9.62 13.55 -25.25
N ALA A 49 10.44 12.54 -25.57
CA ALA A 49 10.05 11.46 -26.47
C ALA A 49 8.91 10.60 -25.91
N TYR A 50 8.93 10.33 -24.60
CA TYR A 50 8.00 9.40 -23.95
C TYR A 50 6.99 10.07 -23.01
N GLY A 51 6.99 11.40 -22.92
CA GLY A 51 6.08 12.16 -22.03
C GLY A 51 6.45 12.06 -20.54
N LEU A 52 7.66 11.59 -20.21
CA LEU A 52 8.15 11.39 -18.85
C LEU A 52 8.69 12.70 -18.25
N GLN A 53 7.83 13.71 -18.12
CA GLN A 53 8.25 15.03 -17.61
C GLN A 53 8.75 14.93 -16.18
N VAL A 54 10.02 15.28 -15.97
CA VAL A 54 10.72 15.40 -14.69
C VAL A 54 11.78 16.50 -14.81
N ASP A 55 12.07 17.21 -13.71
CA ASP A 55 13.19 18.15 -13.68
C ASP A 55 14.50 17.40 -13.37
N PRO A 56 15.49 17.37 -14.28
CA PRO A 56 16.77 16.70 -14.05
C PRO A 56 17.55 17.22 -12.82
N LYS A 57 17.27 18.46 -12.39
CA LYS A 57 18.00 19.13 -11.30
C LYS A 57 17.30 19.05 -9.95
N ALA A 58 16.06 18.56 -9.91
CA ALA A 58 15.33 18.43 -8.66
C ALA A 58 15.92 17.28 -7.81
N PRO A 59 16.11 17.48 -6.50
CA PRO A 59 16.36 16.39 -5.55
C PRO A 59 15.20 15.38 -5.54
N VAL A 60 15.47 14.09 -5.44
CA VAL A 60 14.42 13.06 -5.50
C VAL A 60 13.42 13.18 -4.35
N TRP A 61 13.88 13.57 -3.16
CA TRP A 61 13.01 13.73 -1.99
C TRP A 61 11.90 14.77 -2.19
N THR A 62 12.09 15.76 -3.09
CA THR A 62 11.08 16.78 -3.40
C THR A 62 10.04 16.31 -4.42
N LEU A 63 10.30 15.21 -5.12
CA LEU A 63 9.44 14.72 -6.20
C LEU A 63 8.19 14.03 -5.66
N ALA A 64 7.07 14.27 -6.33
CA ALA A 64 5.86 13.49 -6.13
C ALA A 64 6.10 12.02 -6.52
N VAL A 65 5.29 11.12 -5.98
CA VAL A 65 5.40 9.67 -6.21
C VAL A 65 5.35 9.32 -7.70
N GLY A 66 4.42 9.93 -8.45
CA GLY A 66 4.34 9.75 -9.90
C GLY A 66 5.59 10.23 -10.66
N GLU A 67 6.23 11.30 -10.18
CA GLU A 67 7.49 11.77 -10.76
C GLU A 67 8.65 10.82 -10.47
N ARG A 68 8.74 10.28 -9.25
CA ARG A 68 9.74 9.24 -8.89
C ARG A 68 9.61 8.01 -9.79
N GLN A 69 8.38 7.59 -10.10
CA GLN A 69 8.11 6.51 -11.05
C GLN A 69 8.64 6.83 -12.46
N ARG A 70 8.47 8.06 -12.94
CA ARG A 70 9.01 8.49 -14.24
C ARG A 70 10.54 8.47 -14.26
N VAL A 71 11.18 8.86 -13.15
CA VAL A 71 12.64 8.80 -13.01
C VAL A 71 13.15 7.35 -13.14
N GLU A 72 12.48 6.37 -12.52
CA GLU A 72 12.84 4.95 -12.66
C GLU A 72 12.76 4.46 -14.11
N ILE A 73 11.70 4.85 -14.83
CA ILE A 73 11.53 4.51 -16.25
C ILE A 73 12.65 5.15 -17.08
N ILE A 74 12.94 6.43 -16.85
CA ILE A 74 14.04 7.15 -17.52
C ILE A 74 15.37 6.46 -17.24
N LYS A 75 15.65 6.06 -16.01
CA LYS A 75 16.88 5.36 -15.61
C LYS A 75 17.04 4.04 -16.36
N ALA A 76 15.97 3.25 -16.49
CA ALA A 76 15.98 2.02 -17.27
C ALA A 76 16.23 2.28 -18.77
N LEU A 77 15.57 3.28 -19.35
CA LEU A 77 15.71 3.68 -20.75
C LEU A 77 17.10 4.24 -21.07
N TYR A 78 17.64 5.06 -20.17
CA TYR A 78 18.97 5.66 -20.31
C TYR A 78 20.06 4.58 -20.42
N ARG A 79 19.89 3.46 -19.71
CA ARG A 79 20.78 2.30 -19.75
C ARG A 79 20.57 1.39 -20.98
N GLY A 80 19.67 1.76 -21.90
CA GLY A 80 19.45 1.02 -23.14
C GLY A 80 18.72 -0.32 -22.94
N ALA A 81 17.83 -0.39 -21.94
CA ALA A 81 16.95 -1.54 -21.76
C ALA A 81 16.09 -1.75 -23.01
N ALA A 82 16.21 -2.93 -23.62
CA ALA A 82 15.36 -3.36 -24.74
C ALA A 82 14.15 -4.18 -24.24
N LEU A 83 14.28 -4.76 -23.04
CA LEU A 83 13.21 -5.39 -22.28
C LEU A 83 13.07 -4.65 -20.95
N LEU A 84 11.87 -4.17 -20.63
CA LEU A 84 11.56 -3.61 -19.32
C LEU A 84 10.63 -4.56 -18.55
N ILE A 85 10.99 -4.85 -17.31
CA ILE A 85 10.16 -5.55 -16.33
C ILE A 85 9.62 -4.51 -15.36
N LEU A 86 8.31 -4.40 -15.25
CA LEU A 86 7.65 -3.46 -14.34
C LEU A 86 6.87 -4.23 -13.29
N ASP A 87 7.27 -4.10 -12.03
CA ASP A 87 6.66 -4.78 -10.88
C ASP A 87 5.68 -3.87 -10.14
N GLU A 88 4.38 -4.09 -10.35
CA GLU A 88 3.27 -3.27 -9.82
C GLU A 88 3.48 -1.74 -9.93
N PRO A 89 3.82 -1.21 -11.13
CA PRO A 89 4.28 0.18 -11.27
C PRO A 89 3.19 1.24 -11.04
N THR A 90 1.93 0.83 -10.84
CA THR A 90 0.79 1.71 -10.57
C THR A 90 0.29 1.61 -9.12
N ALA A 91 0.96 0.84 -8.25
CA ALA A 91 0.48 0.58 -6.89
C ALA A 91 0.28 1.86 -6.08
N VAL A 92 1.13 2.85 -6.32
CA VAL A 92 1.20 4.12 -5.58
C VAL A 92 0.73 5.32 -6.42
N LEU A 93 0.17 5.07 -7.61
CA LEU A 93 -0.31 6.11 -8.53
C LEU A 93 -1.82 6.30 -8.42
N THR A 94 -2.28 7.54 -8.62
CA THR A 94 -3.69 7.82 -8.85
C THR A 94 -4.18 7.18 -10.16
N PRO A 95 -5.50 6.96 -10.35
CA PRO A 95 -6.03 6.41 -11.60
C PRO A 95 -5.61 7.19 -12.84
N GLN A 96 -5.57 8.52 -12.76
CA GLN A 96 -5.15 9.38 -13.87
C GLN A 96 -3.66 9.22 -14.20
N GLU A 97 -2.79 9.19 -13.19
CA GLU A 97 -1.36 8.97 -13.38
C GLU A 97 -1.05 7.57 -13.96
N ALA A 98 -1.84 6.56 -13.59
CA ALA A 98 -1.74 5.23 -14.16
C ALA A 98 -2.14 5.21 -15.65
N ASP A 99 -3.22 5.91 -16.03
CA ASP A 99 -3.63 6.05 -17.43
C ASP A 99 -2.56 6.80 -18.25
N ASP A 100 -1.91 7.83 -17.69
CA ASP A 100 -0.79 8.53 -18.33
C ASP A 100 0.42 7.61 -18.53
N LEU A 101 0.76 6.81 -17.52
CA LEU A 101 1.81 5.79 -17.63
C LEU A 101 1.50 4.79 -18.76
N PHE A 102 0.24 4.42 -18.95
CA PHE A 102 -0.15 3.49 -20.01
C PHE A 102 0.06 4.08 -21.40
N VAL A 103 -0.14 5.38 -21.57
CA VAL A 103 0.19 6.07 -22.83
C VAL A 103 1.69 5.93 -23.12
N THR A 104 2.55 6.18 -22.13
CA THR A 104 4.00 6.03 -22.26
C THR A 104 4.41 4.59 -22.59
N LEU A 105 3.90 3.59 -21.85
CA LEU A 105 4.24 2.19 -22.08
C LEU A 105 3.81 1.71 -23.48
N ASN A 106 2.64 2.13 -23.95
CA ASN A 106 2.19 1.83 -25.31
C ASN A 106 3.09 2.47 -26.37
N GLN A 107 3.58 3.70 -26.14
CA GLN A 107 4.53 4.34 -27.05
C GLN A 107 5.86 3.56 -27.09
N MET A 108 6.40 3.17 -25.93
CA MET A 108 7.61 2.35 -25.85
C MET A 108 7.48 1.02 -26.59
N LYS A 109 6.33 0.35 -26.47
CA LYS A 109 6.03 -0.87 -27.22
C LYS A 109 6.05 -0.64 -28.73
N ARG A 110 5.50 0.48 -29.21
CA ARG A 110 5.54 0.85 -30.64
C ARG A 110 6.97 1.11 -31.13
N ASP A 111 7.82 1.64 -30.26
CA ASP A 111 9.23 1.92 -30.54
C ASP A 111 10.12 0.66 -30.44
N GLY A 112 9.52 -0.53 -30.25
CA GLY A 112 10.18 -1.83 -30.31
C GLY A 112 10.70 -2.36 -28.98
N HIS A 113 10.34 -1.73 -27.86
CA HIS A 113 10.67 -2.26 -26.53
C HIS A 113 9.74 -3.42 -26.16
N ALA A 114 10.32 -4.48 -25.61
CA ALA A 114 9.55 -5.56 -24.98
C ALA A 114 9.22 -5.16 -23.54
N LEU A 115 8.00 -5.45 -23.09
CA LEU A 115 7.53 -5.13 -21.74
C LEU A 115 7.01 -6.39 -21.04
N ILE A 116 7.42 -6.60 -19.79
CA ILE A 116 6.79 -7.54 -18.85
C ILE A 116 6.16 -6.69 -17.76
N PHE A 117 4.83 -6.68 -17.71
CA PHE A 117 4.06 -5.91 -16.74
C PHE A 117 3.44 -6.86 -15.71
N ILE A 118 3.79 -6.68 -14.44
CA ILE A 118 3.29 -7.47 -13.33
C ILE A 118 2.26 -6.62 -12.59
N SER A 119 1.03 -7.11 -12.49
CA SER A 119 -0.05 -6.43 -11.77
C SER A 119 -1.12 -7.43 -11.35
N HIS A 120 -1.75 -7.18 -10.20
CA HIS A 120 -2.95 -7.87 -9.76
C HIS A 120 -4.23 -7.12 -10.14
N LYS A 121 -4.13 -5.94 -10.77
CA LYS A 121 -5.27 -5.12 -11.20
C LYS A 121 -5.70 -5.51 -12.61
N LEU A 122 -6.78 -6.28 -12.71
CA LEU A 122 -7.27 -6.85 -13.98
C LEU A 122 -7.55 -5.81 -15.09
N ARG A 123 -7.99 -4.59 -14.74
CA ARG A 123 -8.19 -3.50 -15.72
C ARG A 123 -6.89 -3.19 -16.45
N GLU A 124 -5.78 -3.10 -15.73
CA GLU A 124 -4.48 -2.72 -16.26
C GLU A 124 -3.90 -3.81 -17.16
N VAL A 125 -3.97 -5.06 -16.68
CA VAL A 125 -3.48 -6.23 -17.40
C VAL A 125 -4.16 -6.35 -18.77
N VAL A 126 -5.48 -6.18 -18.83
CA VAL A 126 -6.25 -6.23 -20.07
C VAL A 126 -5.96 -5.02 -20.98
N ALA A 127 -5.67 -3.85 -20.42
CA ALA A 127 -5.42 -2.64 -21.21
C ALA A 127 -4.03 -2.63 -21.90
N LEU A 128 -3.01 -3.22 -21.27
CA LEU A 128 -1.62 -3.12 -21.73
C LEU A 128 -1.08 -4.36 -22.44
N SER A 129 -1.60 -5.54 -22.11
CA SER A 129 -0.93 -6.80 -22.46
C SER A 129 -1.41 -7.35 -23.80
N ASP A 130 -0.49 -7.90 -24.59
CA ASP A 130 -0.85 -8.77 -25.73
C ASP A 130 -1.14 -10.20 -25.28
N ARG A 131 -0.39 -10.66 -24.27
CA ARG A 131 -0.42 -12.01 -23.73
C ARG A 131 -0.31 -11.95 -22.22
N ILE A 132 -1.10 -12.77 -21.53
CA ILE A 132 -1.25 -12.74 -20.08
C ILE A 132 -0.88 -14.10 -19.52
N SER A 133 0.10 -14.14 -18.62
CA SER A 133 0.49 -15.34 -17.88
C SER A 133 0.00 -15.24 -16.44
N VAL A 134 -0.72 -16.24 -15.95
CA VAL A 134 -1.23 -16.26 -14.56
C VAL A 134 -0.41 -17.23 -13.73
N LEU A 135 0.15 -16.75 -12.62
CA LEU A 135 0.87 -17.54 -11.63
C LEU A 135 -0.02 -17.76 -10.40
N ARG A 136 -0.08 -18.99 -9.87
CA ARG A 136 -0.79 -19.34 -8.64
C ARG A 136 -0.01 -20.35 -7.84
N GLY A 137 0.27 -20.06 -6.57
CA GLY A 137 1.01 -20.96 -5.69
C GLY A 137 2.42 -21.30 -6.20
N GLY A 138 3.09 -20.33 -6.84
CA GLY A 138 4.43 -20.52 -7.41
C GLY A 138 4.48 -21.34 -8.71
N ARG A 139 3.33 -21.61 -9.35
CA ARG A 139 3.25 -22.33 -10.63
C ARG A 139 2.53 -21.51 -11.68
N LEU A 140 2.96 -21.63 -12.93
CA LEU A 140 2.24 -21.09 -14.08
C LEU A 140 0.93 -21.88 -14.24
N VAL A 141 -0.20 -21.20 -14.09
CA VAL A 141 -1.52 -21.77 -14.33
C VAL A 141 -1.75 -21.90 -15.82
N ASP A 142 -1.58 -20.80 -16.55
CA ASP A 142 -1.68 -20.77 -18.02
C ASP A 142 -1.10 -19.47 -18.59
N THR A 143 -0.90 -19.45 -19.90
CA THR A 143 -0.61 -18.26 -20.70
C THR A 143 -1.62 -18.11 -21.82
N VAL A 144 -2.40 -17.03 -21.80
CA VAL A 144 -3.50 -16.79 -22.75
C VAL A 144 -3.27 -15.51 -23.55
N PRO A 145 -3.71 -15.45 -24.82
CA PRO A 145 -3.79 -14.18 -25.53
C PRO A 145 -4.79 -13.25 -24.81
N ASN A 146 -4.57 -11.95 -24.85
CA ASN A 146 -5.53 -10.99 -24.30
C ASN A 146 -6.84 -10.96 -25.11
N GLN A 147 -6.77 -11.27 -26.40
CA GLN A 147 -7.94 -11.34 -27.28
C GLN A 147 -8.94 -12.42 -26.79
N GLY A 148 -10.16 -12.00 -26.49
CA GLY A 148 -11.24 -12.89 -26.04
C GLY A 148 -11.18 -13.27 -24.56
N VAL A 149 -10.20 -12.77 -23.80
CA VAL A 149 -10.14 -13.00 -22.35
C VAL A 149 -11.10 -12.06 -21.62
N THR A 150 -11.76 -12.55 -20.58
CA THR A 150 -12.59 -11.71 -19.70
C THR A 150 -11.95 -11.56 -18.33
N ARG A 151 -12.28 -10.46 -17.62
CA ARG A 151 -11.85 -10.24 -16.23
C ARG A 151 -12.24 -11.41 -15.32
N GLY A 152 -13.43 -11.99 -15.52
CA GLY A 152 -13.90 -13.15 -14.76
C GLY A 152 -13.06 -14.41 -15.00
N MET A 153 -12.62 -14.66 -16.25
CA MET A 153 -11.72 -15.77 -16.57
C MET A 153 -10.37 -15.61 -15.86
N LEU A 154 -9.75 -14.43 -15.97
CA LEU A 154 -8.47 -14.14 -15.32
C LEU A 154 -8.59 -14.26 -13.79
N ALA A 155 -9.66 -13.70 -13.20
CA ALA A 155 -9.92 -13.82 -11.76
C ALA A 155 -10.03 -15.29 -11.32
N ARG A 156 -10.72 -16.13 -12.10
CA ARG A 156 -10.83 -17.56 -11.85
C ARG A 156 -9.48 -18.26 -11.92
N MET A 157 -8.61 -17.90 -12.87
CA MET A 157 -7.26 -18.45 -12.98
C MET A 157 -6.41 -18.08 -11.75
N MET A 158 -6.47 -16.81 -11.32
CA MET A 158 -5.72 -16.28 -10.18
C MET A 158 -6.16 -16.91 -8.85
N VAL A 159 -7.47 -17.00 -8.60
CA VAL A 159 -8.02 -17.44 -7.30
C VAL A 159 -8.27 -18.96 -7.26
N GLY A 160 -8.51 -19.59 -8.42
CA GLY A 160 -8.82 -21.02 -8.54
C GLY A 160 -10.26 -21.40 -8.23
N ARG A 161 -11.15 -20.42 -8.04
CA ARG A 161 -12.60 -20.60 -7.87
C ARG A 161 -13.35 -19.50 -8.62
N GLU A 162 -14.65 -19.70 -8.81
CA GLU A 162 -15.50 -18.67 -9.39
C GLU A 162 -15.51 -17.43 -8.50
N VAL A 163 -15.23 -16.28 -9.11
CA VAL A 163 -15.21 -14.98 -8.43
C VAL A 163 -16.41 -14.19 -8.90
N ILE A 164 -17.38 -14.00 -8.00
CA ILE A 164 -18.51 -13.11 -8.24
C ILE A 164 -18.00 -11.69 -7.99
N LEU A 165 -17.80 -10.93 -9.08
CA LEU A 165 -17.28 -9.56 -9.03
C LEU A 165 -18.33 -8.55 -8.55
N GLU A 166 -19.63 -8.87 -8.73
CA GLU A 166 -20.75 -8.03 -8.33
C GLU A 166 -21.57 -8.76 -7.26
N ARG A 167 -21.41 -8.37 -6.00
CA ARG A 167 -22.29 -8.82 -4.92
C ARG A 167 -23.49 -7.90 -4.84
N ALA A 168 -24.66 -8.41 -5.17
CA ALA A 168 -25.91 -7.76 -4.78
C ALA A 168 -26.04 -7.84 -3.27
N HIS A 169 -25.83 -6.70 -2.59
CA HIS A 169 -26.07 -6.60 -1.15
C HIS A 169 -27.58 -6.47 -0.92
N LYS A 170 -28.11 -7.25 0.03
CA LYS A 170 -29.48 -7.02 0.52
C LYS A 170 -29.52 -5.64 1.18
N PRO A 171 -30.59 -4.85 1.00
CA PRO A 171 -30.80 -3.64 1.78
C PRO A 171 -30.75 -4.02 3.27
N LEU A 172 -29.82 -3.41 4.00
CA LEU A 172 -29.76 -3.53 5.46
C LEU A 172 -30.70 -2.50 6.07
N GLU A 173 -31.50 -2.92 7.04
CA GLU A 173 -32.19 -1.98 7.91
C GLU A 173 -31.14 -1.27 8.77
N SER A 174 -31.18 0.06 8.75
CA SER A 174 -30.19 0.89 9.43
C SER A 174 -30.35 0.77 10.95
N GLY A 175 -29.31 0.30 11.64
CA GLY A 175 -29.31 0.21 13.10
C GLY A 175 -29.02 1.53 13.80
N ALA A 176 -28.71 1.46 15.10
CA ALA A 176 -28.29 2.61 15.90
C ALA A 176 -26.97 3.21 15.39
N VAL A 177 -26.76 4.52 15.60
CA VAL A 177 -25.48 5.20 15.34
C VAL A 177 -24.42 4.64 16.29
N ARG A 178 -23.28 4.22 15.74
CA ARG A 178 -22.14 3.63 16.47
C ARG A 178 -20.93 4.57 16.54
N LEU A 179 -20.74 5.39 15.50
CA LEU A 179 -19.75 6.46 15.45
C LEU A 179 -20.43 7.74 14.95
N ALA A 180 -20.19 8.87 15.62
CA ALA A 180 -20.56 10.18 15.12
C ALA A 180 -19.39 11.16 15.24
N LEU A 181 -19.14 11.91 14.16
CA LEU A 181 -18.20 13.01 14.11
C LEU A 181 -18.99 14.30 13.95
N HIS A 182 -18.68 15.31 14.77
CA HIS A 182 -19.35 16.60 14.71
C HIS A 182 -18.30 17.71 14.57
N GLY A 183 -18.19 18.28 13.35
CA GLY A 183 -17.28 19.39 13.08
C GLY A 183 -15.80 19.06 13.33
N VAL A 184 -15.40 17.80 13.14
CA VAL A 184 -14.05 17.33 13.48
C VAL A 184 -12.99 18.01 12.63
N SER A 185 -12.02 18.62 13.31
CA SER A 185 -10.86 19.25 12.70
C SER A 185 -9.57 18.71 13.34
N ALA A 186 -8.51 18.59 12.53
CA ALA A 186 -7.22 18.10 12.98
C ALA A 186 -6.11 18.59 12.05
N LEU A 187 -4.89 18.66 12.59
CA LEU A 187 -3.68 19.00 11.83
C LEU A 187 -2.98 17.74 11.35
N SER A 188 -2.29 17.85 10.21
CA SER A 188 -1.31 16.89 9.71
C SER A 188 -0.04 16.90 10.56
N VAL A 189 0.86 15.96 10.30
CA VAL A 189 2.19 15.90 10.95
C VAL A 189 3.05 17.15 10.68
N THR A 190 2.79 17.89 9.59
CA THR A 190 3.51 19.13 9.25
C THR A 190 2.84 20.38 9.83
N GLY A 191 1.80 20.22 10.66
CA GLY A 191 1.06 21.32 11.28
C GLY A 191 0.05 22.00 10.36
N GLN A 192 -0.11 21.56 9.12
CA GLN A 192 -1.13 22.06 8.19
C GLN A 192 -2.51 21.45 8.50
N PRO A 193 -3.64 22.16 8.26
CA PRO A 193 -4.98 21.59 8.45
C PRO A 193 -5.21 20.36 7.56
N ALA A 194 -5.39 19.19 8.18
CA ALA A 194 -5.68 17.92 7.49
C ALA A 194 -7.18 17.64 7.40
N LEU A 195 -7.92 17.91 8.50
CA LEU A 195 -9.38 17.78 8.56
C LEU A 195 -9.99 19.16 8.85
N ARG A 196 -11.12 19.46 8.20
CA ARG A 196 -11.84 20.73 8.33
C ARG A 196 -13.32 20.46 8.53
N GLU A 197 -13.77 20.61 9.77
CA GLU A 197 -15.18 20.53 10.18
C GLU A 197 -15.93 19.27 9.69
N VAL A 198 -15.25 18.12 9.68
CA VAL A 198 -15.80 16.85 9.19
C VAL A 198 -16.96 16.40 10.07
N THR A 199 -18.12 16.17 9.45
CA THR A 199 -19.33 15.67 10.12
C THR A 199 -19.83 14.45 9.39
N LEU A 200 -19.96 13.33 10.10
CA LEU A 200 -20.48 12.06 9.56
C LEU A 200 -21.01 11.18 10.68
N GLU A 201 -21.89 10.25 10.34
CA GLU A 201 -22.38 9.19 11.23
C GLU A 201 -22.17 7.83 10.56
N ILE A 202 -21.83 6.80 11.34
CA ILE A 202 -21.79 5.41 10.89
C ILE A 202 -22.73 4.59 11.77
N ARG A 203 -23.63 3.85 11.14
CA ARG A 203 -24.69 3.10 11.81
C ARG A 203 -24.35 1.62 11.89
N SER A 204 -24.99 0.91 12.82
CA SER A 204 -24.76 -0.52 13.00
C SER A 204 -25.11 -1.28 11.71
N GLY A 205 -24.17 -2.11 11.24
CA GLY A 205 -24.28 -2.85 9.98
C GLY A 205 -23.86 -2.07 8.73
N GLU A 206 -23.53 -0.78 8.85
CA GLU A 206 -23.06 0.04 7.76
C GLU A 206 -21.56 -0.11 7.53
N ILE A 207 -21.14 -0.06 6.26
CA ILE A 207 -19.73 0.02 5.86
C ILE A 207 -19.56 1.32 5.09
N LEU A 208 -18.92 2.30 5.71
CA LEU A 208 -18.59 3.58 5.08
C LEU A 208 -17.22 3.49 4.41
N GLY A 209 -17.19 3.63 3.08
CA GLY A 209 -15.94 3.78 2.33
C GLY A 209 -15.55 5.26 2.22
N VAL A 210 -14.37 5.62 2.71
CA VAL A 210 -13.78 6.95 2.51
C VAL A 210 -12.75 6.85 1.38
N ALA A 211 -12.96 7.61 0.30
CA ALA A 211 -12.08 7.61 -0.86
C ALA A 211 -11.53 9.02 -1.12
N GLY A 212 -10.27 9.08 -1.55
CA GLY A 212 -9.56 10.31 -1.90
C GLY A 212 -8.17 10.00 -2.42
N VAL A 213 -7.47 10.99 -2.96
CA VAL A 213 -6.04 10.86 -3.32
C VAL A 213 -5.17 10.86 -2.07
N SER A 214 -3.94 10.36 -2.17
CA SER A 214 -3.00 10.34 -1.03
C SER A 214 -2.77 11.76 -0.50
N GLY A 215 -2.76 11.91 0.83
CA GLY A 215 -2.60 13.20 1.51
C GLY A 215 -3.87 14.00 1.76
N ASN A 216 -5.06 13.45 1.44
CA ASN A 216 -6.35 14.12 1.67
C ASN A 216 -6.96 13.88 3.06
N GLY A 217 -6.17 13.47 4.05
CA GLY A 217 -6.63 13.35 5.43
C GLY A 217 -7.29 12.02 5.79
N GLN A 218 -7.29 10.99 4.92
CA GLN A 218 -7.92 9.70 5.22
C GLN A 218 -7.27 9.02 6.42
N ARG A 219 -5.93 9.04 6.47
CA ARG A 219 -5.14 8.53 7.59
C ARG A 219 -5.44 9.33 8.86
N GLU A 220 -5.39 10.66 8.78
CA GLU A 220 -5.65 11.55 9.91
C GLU A 220 -7.08 11.37 10.46
N LEU A 221 -8.06 11.15 9.59
CA LEU A 221 -9.43 10.82 9.99
C LEU A 221 -9.48 9.53 10.81
N ALA A 222 -8.83 8.46 10.33
CA ALA A 222 -8.78 7.19 11.02
C ALA A 222 -8.02 7.29 12.37
N GLU A 223 -6.91 8.02 12.40
CA GLU A 223 -6.13 8.26 13.62
C GLU A 223 -6.90 9.08 14.67
N VAL A 224 -7.67 10.08 14.26
CA VAL A 224 -8.54 10.86 15.17
C VAL A 224 -9.64 9.98 15.76
N VAL A 225 -10.24 9.10 14.96
CA VAL A 225 -11.24 8.13 15.44
C VAL A 225 -10.61 7.09 16.36
N ALA A 226 -9.37 6.67 16.10
CA ALA A 226 -8.62 5.76 16.97
C ALA A 226 -8.05 6.43 18.24
N GLY A 227 -8.10 7.76 18.35
CA GLY A 227 -7.49 8.50 19.46
C GLY A 227 -5.97 8.61 19.38
N LEU A 228 -5.37 8.30 18.23
CA LEU A 228 -3.93 8.41 17.96
C LEU A 228 -3.51 9.83 17.56
N ARG A 229 -4.47 10.65 17.12
CA ARG A 229 -4.26 12.05 16.75
C ARG A 229 -5.20 12.96 17.54
N PRO A 230 -4.70 14.05 18.15
CA PRO A 230 -5.54 14.97 18.88
C PRO A 230 -6.45 15.78 17.93
N LEU A 231 -7.65 16.09 18.42
CA LEU A 231 -8.58 17.01 17.79
C LEU A 231 -8.07 18.46 17.95
N THR A 232 -8.24 19.28 16.92
CA THR A 232 -8.13 20.75 17.05
C THR A 232 -9.49 21.45 17.08
N GLY A 233 -10.56 20.73 16.78
CA GLY A 233 -11.93 21.21 16.88
C GLY A 233 -12.95 20.09 16.68
N GLY A 234 -14.19 20.34 17.11
CA GLY A 234 -15.28 19.36 17.03
C GLY A 234 -15.27 18.31 18.14
N ARG A 235 -16.08 17.27 17.98
CA ARG A 235 -16.17 16.13 18.91
C ARG A 235 -16.37 14.80 18.19
N VAL A 236 -15.96 13.72 18.84
CA VAL A 236 -16.06 12.34 18.36
C VAL A 236 -16.88 11.55 19.38
N GLU A 237 -17.95 10.90 18.95
CA GLU A 237 -18.80 10.07 19.80
C GLU A 237 -18.70 8.60 19.38
N LEU A 238 -18.50 7.71 20.35
CA LEU A 238 -18.52 6.26 20.20
C LEU A 238 -19.66 5.70 21.04
N ASP A 239 -20.59 4.96 20.42
CA ASP A 239 -21.80 4.44 21.07
C ASP A 239 -22.57 5.51 21.90
N GLY A 240 -22.65 6.72 21.36
CA GLY A 240 -23.35 7.86 21.97
C GLY A 240 -22.60 8.54 23.12
N SER A 241 -21.37 8.13 23.43
CA SER A 241 -20.53 8.74 24.45
C SER A 241 -19.42 9.60 23.81
N ASP A 242 -19.19 10.80 24.33
CA ASP A 242 -18.08 11.66 23.87
C ASP A 242 -16.74 10.99 24.19
N ALA A 243 -16.05 10.59 23.13
CA ALA A 243 -14.77 9.91 23.14
C ALA A 243 -13.60 10.84 22.79
N GLY A 244 -13.83 12.14 22.55
CA GLY A 244 -12.82 13.08 22.06
C GLY A 244 -11.52 13.13 22.89
N THR A 245 -11.63 12.88 24.20
CA THR A 245 -10.50 12.87 25.15
C THR A 245 -10.07 11.48 25.61
N TRP A 246 -10.74 10.42 25.13
CA TRP A 246 -10.41 9.06 25.53
C TRP A 246 -9.06 8.64 24.94
N SER A 247 -8.25 7.95 25.74
CA SER A 247 -7.04 7.29 25.26
C SER A 247 -7.39 6.18 24.26
N PRO A 248 -6.46 5.80 23.37
CA PRO A 248 -6.66 4.68 22.45
C PRO A 248 -7.13 3.40 23.16
N GLY A 249 -6.52 3.05 24.30
CA GLY A 249 -6.93 1.87 25.09
C GLY A 249 -8.39 1.93 25.53
N LYS A 250 -8.86 3.06 26.05
CA LYS A 250 -10.26 3.22 26.45
C LYS A 250 -11.23 3.11 25.26
N ARG A 251 -10.82 3.53 24.06
CA ARG A 251 -11.63 3.35 22.84
C ARG A 251 -11.68 1.88 22.43
N THR A 252 -10.56 1.16 22.55
CA THR A 252 -10.51 -0.31 22.34
C THR A 252 -11.42 -1.04 23.32
N ASP A 253 -11.38 -0.69 24.61
CA ASP A 253 -12.25 -1.28 25.64
C ASP A 253 -13.74 -1.03 25.36
N ALA A 254 -14.06 0.08 24.70
CA ALA A 254 -15.41 0.40 24.22
C ALA A 254 -15.81 -0.34 22.92
N GLY A 255 -14.93 -1.20 22.38
CA GLY A 255 -15.20 -2.04 21.21
C GLY A 255 -14.68 -1.47 19.88
N LEU A 256 -13.90 -0.39 19.88
CA LEU A 256 -13.27 0.13 18.67
C LEU A 256 -12.06 -0.73 18.28
N ALA A 257 -12.11 -1.36 17.10
CA ALA A 257 -10.95 -2.00 16.50
C ALA A 257 -10.30 -1.05 15.47
N TYR A 258 -8.97 -1.03 15.44
CA TYR A 258 -8.19 -0.22 14.50
C TYR A 258 -7.15 -1.07 13.76
N ILE A 259 -7.17 -0.97 12.44
CA ILE A 259 -6.18 -1.59 11.55
C ILE A 259 -5.43 -0.45 10.85
N PRO A 260 -4.12 -0.28 11.11
CA PRO A 260 -3.36 0.81 10.51
C PRO A 260 -3.13 0.59 9.01
N GLU A 261 -2.96 1.70 8.29
CA GLU A 261 -2.57 1.72 6.89
C GLU A 261 -1.18 1.07 6.69
N GLU A 262 -0.19 1.52 7.48
CA GLU A 262 1.19 1.03 7.42
C GLU A 262 1.41 -0.15 8.37
N ARG A 263 1.10 -1.35 7.86
CA ARG A 263 1.12 -2.61 8.63
C ARG A 263 2.47 -2.93 9.26
N MET A 264 3.57 -2.64 8.56
CA MET A 264 4.93 -3.01 9.01
C MET A 264 5.52 -2.06 10.04
N HIS A 265 5.04 -0.81 10.05
CA HIS A 265 5.52 0.25 10.92
C HIS A 265 4.61 0.42 12.14
N ASP A 266 3.29 0.47 11.93
CA ASP A 266 2.32 0.78 12.99
C ASP A 266 1.54 -0.46 13.47
N GLY A 267 1.51 -1.54 12.69
CA GLY A 267 0.65 -2.70 12.96
C GLY A 267 1.26 -3.77 13.87
N ILE A 268 2.57 -3.94 13.83
CA ILE A 268 3.32 -5.02 14.50
C ILE A 268 4.66 -4.52 15.06
N VAL A 269 5.18 -5.28 16.03
CA VAL A 269 6.57 -5.19 16.47
C VAL A 269 7.32 -6.37 15.84
N GLN A 270 8.20 -6.09 14.87
CA GLN A 270 8.81 -7.13 14.03
C GLN A 270 9.71 -8.10 14.82
N GLU A 271 10.31 -7.60 15.89
CA GLU A 271 11.17 -8.35 16.79
C GLU A 271 10.37 -9.33 17.65
N PHE A 272 9.09 -9.05 17.89
CA PHE A 272 8.23 -9.89 18.70
C PHE A 272 7.79 -11.13 17.92
N SER A 273 7.53 -12.20 18.67
CA SER A 273 6.91 -13.43 18.19
C SER A 273 5.48 -13.20 17.72
N VAL A 274 4.91 -14.21 17.06
CA VAL A 274 3.49 -14.22 16.68
C VAL A 274 2.59 -14.11 17.91
N ALA A 275 2.87 -14.87 18.98
CA ALA A 275 2.08 -14.83 20.21
C ALA A 275 2.11 -13.44 20.88
N GLU A 276 3.29 -12.84 20.97
CA GLU A 276 3.46 -11.50 21.56
C GLU A 276 2.74 -10.43 20.74
N ASN A 277 2.80 -10.48 19.41
CA ASN A 277 2.08 -9.51 18.58
C ASN A 277 0.55 -9.67 18.69
N LEU A 278 0.05 -10.91 18.78
CA LEU A 278 -1.37 -11.21 18.87
C LEU A 278 -2.01 -10.76 20.18
N VAL A 279 -1.22 -10.60 21.26
CA VAL A 279 -1.74 -10.17 22.56
C VAL A 279 -1.66 -8.65 22.78
N LEU A 280 -1.00 -7.88 21.91
CA LEU A 280 -0.68 -6.46 22.16
C LEU A 280 -1.88 -5.56 22.52
N GLN A 281 -3.10 -5.88 22.10
CA GLN A 281 -4.30 -5.10 22.46
C GLN A 281 -4.97 -5.56 23.76
N ASP A 282 -4.79 -6.83 24.14
CA ASP A 282 -5.48 -7.46 25.28
C ASP A 282 -4.50 -7.87 26.40
N TYR A 283 -3.22 -7.49 26.31
CA TYR A 283 -2.15 -8.02 27.18
C TYR A 283 -2.35 -7.72 28.67
N ASP A 284 -3.07 -6.64 28.98
CA ASP A 284 -3.41 -6.18 30.32
C ASP A 284 -4.77 -6.69 30.81
N HIS A 285 -5.51 -7.43 29.97
CA HIS A 285 -6.81 -7.99 30.30
C HIS A 285 -6.76 -9.50 30.60
N PRO A 286 -7.56 -10.02 31.54
CA PRO A 286 -7.77 -11.45 31.66
C PRO A 286 -8.37 -12.04 30.37
N PRO A 287 -7.96 -13.24 29.92
CA PRO A 287 -7.08 -14.19 30.60
C PRO A 287 -5.57 -13.99 30.34
N ALA A 288 -5.18 -13.01 29.53
CA ALA A 288 -3.80 -12.75 29.15
C ALA A 288 -2.95 -12.18 30.30
N SER A 289 -3.57 -11.45 31.22
CA SER A 289 -2.98 -10.98 32.47
C SER A 289 -3.69 -11.52 33.71
N ARG A 290 -2.98 -11.48 34.84
CA ARG A 290 -3.53 -11.58 36.20
C ARG A 290 -2.86 -10.51 37.06
N GLY A 291 -3.50 -9.34 37.16
CA GLY A 291 -2.88 -8.16 37.76
C GLY A 291 -1.68 -7.72 36.92
N ILE A 292 -0.51 -7.54 37.56
CA ILE A 292 0.72 -7.11 36.87
C ILE A 292 1.47 -8.24 36.16
N PHE A 293 1.01 -9.50 36.28
CA PHE A 293 1.69 -10.66 35.71
C PHE A 293 1.01 -11.13 34.43
N LEU A 294 1.81 -11.38 33.39
CA LEU A 294 1.34 -12.01 32.16
C LEU A 294 1.14 -13.53 32.37
N ASN A 295 0.06 -14.04 31.79
CA ASN A 295 -0.26 -15.46 31.76
C ASN A 295 0.16 -16.04 30.41
N PHE A 296 1.45 -16.36 30.28
CA PHE A 296 2.03 -16.90 29.04
C PHE A 296 1.33 -18.16 28.53
N ALA A 297 0.78 -19.01 29.42
CA ALA A 297 0.03 -20.19 29.02
C ALA A 297 -1.29 -19.83 28.30
N ALA A 298 -2.03 -18.84 28.81
CA ALA A 298 -3.23 -18.34 28.16
C ALA A 298 -2.92 -17.59 26.86
N ILE A 299 -1.87 -16.78 26.84
CA ILE A 299 -1.39 -16.08 25.64
C ILE A 299 -1.03 -17.10 24.55
N ALA A 300 -0.26 -18.13 24.89
CA ALA A 300 0.12 -19.19 23.96
C ALA A 300 -1.09 -19.97 23.43
N GLN A 301 -2.07 -20.25 24.29
CA GLN A 301 -3.29 -20.94 23.89
C GLN A 301 -4.12 -20.09 22.91
N ARG A 302 -4.40 -18.84 23.27
CA ARG A 302 -5.12 -17.90 22.40
C ARG A 302 -4.37 -17.69 21.07
N GLY A 303 -3.05 -17.57 21.12
CA GLY A 303 -2.20 -17.46 19.94
C GLY A 303 -2.36 -18.64 18.99
N ARG A 304 -2.38 -19.88 19.51
CA ARG A 304 -2.64 -21.08 18.69
C ARG A 304 -4.04 -21.08 18.07
N ASP A 305 -5.04 -20.64 18.83
CA ASP A 305 -6.42 -20.57 18.36
C ASP A 305 -6.57 -19.54 17.24
N LEU A 306 -6.05 -18.33 17.42
CA LEU A 306 -6.07 -17.28 16.39
C LEU A 306 -5.26 -17.66 15.14
N VAL A 307 -4.09 -18.30 15.30
CA VAL A 307 -3.29 -18.79 14.16
C VAL A 307 -4.09 -19.79 13.31
N ARG A 308 -4.84 -20.69 13.95
CA ARG A 308 -5.70 -21.66 13.26
C ARG A 308 -6.90 -20.96 12.60
N ASP A 309 -7.63 -20.16 13.36
CA ASP A 309 -8.91 -19.57 12.93
C ASP A 309 -8.72 -18.56 11.78
N PHE A 310 -7.61 -17.82 11.77
CA PHE A 310 -7.24 -16.90 10.70
C PHE A 310 -6.27 -17.51 9.66
N SER A 311 -5.91 -18.79 9.83
CA SER A 311 -5.01 -19.52 8.92
C SER A 311 -3.70 -18.76 8.65
N ILE A 312 -3.05 -18.30 9.73
CA ILE A 312 -1.75 -17.63 9.70
C ILE A 312 -0.67 -18.69 9.47
N ARG A 313 0.09 -18.57 8.39
CA ARG A 313 1.17 -19.53 8.08
C ARG A 313 2.42 -19.14 8.84
N THR A 314 2.71 -19.86 9.91
CA THR A 314 3.92 -19.72 10.73
C THR A 314 4.40 -21.10 11.19
N PRO A 315 5.71 -21.35 11.31
CA PRO A 315 6.24 -22.59 11.90
C PRO A 315 5.77 -22.82 13.35
N SER A 316 5.71 -21.75 14.14
CA SER A 316 5.22 -21.77 15.52
C SER A 316 4.71 -20.39 15.95
N ILE A 317 4.04 -20.33 17.10
CA ILE A 317 3.62 -19.07 17.72
C ILE A 317 4.81 -18.25 18.26
N ASP A 318 5.97 -18.89 18.47
CA ASP A 318 7.20 -18.27 18.96
C ASP A 318 8.06 -17.70 17.82
N THR A 319 7.63 -17.89 16.57
CA THR A 319 8.35 -17.38 15.40
C THR A 319 8.30 -15.86 15.38
N SER A 320 9.47 -15.21 15.20
CA SER A 320 9.55 -13.76 15.02
C SER A 320 8.78 -13.30 13.78
N THR A 321 7.98 -12.24 13.94
CA THR A 321 7.15 -11.71 12.86
C THR A 321 7.97 -11.09 11.71
N ARG A 322 9.24 -10.71 11.92
CA ARG A 322 10.18 -10.31 10.86
C ARG A 322 10.34 -11.37 9.76
N SER A 323 10.19 -12.65 10.11
CA SER A 323 10.33 -13.77 9.15
C SER A 323 9.04 -14.07 8.38
N LEU A 324 7.93 -13.43 8.73
CA LEU A 324 6.65 -13.66 8.08
C LEU A 324 6.52 -12.83 6.81
N SER A 325 5.81 -13.38 5.83
CA SER A 325 5.42 -12.62 4.65
C SER A 325 4.36 -11.57 5.00
N GLY A 326 4.32 -10.46 4.24
CA GLY A 326 3.36 -9.38 4.45
C GLY A 326 1.89 -9.84 4.49
N GLY A 327 1.54 -10.86 3.69
CA GLY A 327 0.19 -11.44 3.72
C GLY A 327 -0.14 -12.18 5.02
N ASN A 328 0.84 -12.80 5.68
CA ASN A 328 0.62 -13.40 7.00
C ASN A 328 0.61 -12.34 8.11
N ILE A 329 1.41 -11.29 7.97
CA ILE A 329 1.38 -10.14 8.88
C ILE A 329 0.00 -9.48 8.85
N GLN A 330 -0.61 -9.31 7.67
CA GLN A 330 -1.96 -8.78 7.57
C GLN A 330 -3.01 -9.66 8.27
N LYS A 331 -2.91 -10.99 8.12
CA LYS A 331 -3.80 -11.92 8.84
C LYS A 331 -3.59 -11.86 10.35
N LEU A 332 -2.36 -11.67 10.79
CA LEU A 332 -2.03 -11.52 12.21
C LEU A 332 -2.67 -10.25 12.77
N ILE A 333 -2.53 -9.11 12.10
CA ILE A 333 -3.13 -7.84 12.51
C ILE A 333 -4.67 -7.95 12.56
N LEU A 334 -5.27 -8.68 11.62
CA LEU A 334 -6.72 -8.90 11.58
C LEU A 334 -7.21 -9.86 12.69
N ALA A 335 -6.36 -10.77 13.14
CA ALA A 335 -6.70 -11.78 14.14
C ALA A 335 -6.64 -11.27 15.58
N ARG A 336 -5.82 -10.24 15.82
CA ARG A 336 -5.73 -9.52 17.09
C ARG A 336 -6.99 -8.68 17.28
#